data_AF-A0A1V6F644-F1
#
_entry.id   AF-A0A1V6F644-F1
#
_cell.length_a   1.000
_cell.length_b   1.000
_cell.length_c   1.000
_cell.angle_alpha   90.00
_cell.angle_beta   90.00
_cell.angle_gamma   90.00
#
_symmetry.space_group_name_H-M   'P 1'
#
loop_
_entity.id
_entity.type
_entity.pdbx_description
1 polymer ?
#
loop_
_entity_poly.entity_id
_entity_poly.type
_entity_poly.pdbx_seq_one_letter_code
_entity_poly.pdbx_strand_id
1 'polypeptide(L)' 'MSKKLKDLNEHNAQASNMQWAMNDNNPRLNGIACPKCGEELYDSNPMITLTSMPAQKNVHCSKCDYVGYRIA' A
#
# COMPACT_ATOMS: atom_id res chain seq x y z
N MET A 1 22.26 -29.56 -15.43
CA MET A 1 21.89 -28.54 -16.44
C MET A 1 21.61 -27.23 -15.71
N SER A 2 22.24 -26.13 -16.13
CA SER A 2 22.04 -24.82 -15.49
C SER A 2 20.73 -24.19 -15.96
N LYS A 3 19.99 -23.55 -15.04
CA LYS A 3 18.73 -22.87 -15.34
C LYS A 3 19.02 -21.62 -16.17
N LYS A 4 18.32 -21.43 -17.29
CA LYS A 4 18.35 -20.17 -18.05
C LYS A 4 17.64 -19.08 -17.22
N LEU A 5 18.37 -18.04 -16.84
CA LEU A 5 17.83 -16.87 -16.15
C LEU A 5 17.49 -15.78 -17.17
N LYS A 6 16.47 -14.99 -16.88
CA LYS A 6 16.15 -13.77 -17.63
C LYS A 6 17.18 -12.71 -17.33
N ASP A 7 17.44 -11.83 -18.30
CA ASP A 7 18.21 -10.61 -18.02
C ASP A 7 17.34 -9.53 -17.35
N LEU A 8 17.98 -8.45 -16.91
CA LEU A 8 17.32 -7.35 -16.21
C LEU A 8 16.28 -6.65 -17.08
N ASN A 9 16.51 -6.52 -18.39
CA ASN A 9 15.59 -5.86 -19.30
C ASN A 9 14.34 -6.72 -19.53
N GLU A 10 14.52 -8.02 -19.75
CA GLU A 10 13.42 -8.99 -19.85
C GLU A 10 12.56 -9.02 -18.58
N HIS A 11 13.20 -8.97 -17.41
CA HIS A 11 12.51 -8.90 -16.13
C HIS A 11 11.72 -7.59 -15.97
N ASN A 12 12.36 -6.45 -16.17
CA ASN A 12 11.75 -5.14 -15.98
C ASN A 12 10.59 -4.88 -16.95
N ALA A 13 10.71 -5.31 -18.21
CA ALA A 13 9.64 -5.19 -19.19
C ALA A 13 8.38 -5.98 -18.78
N GLN A 14 8.57 -7.19 -18.24
CA GLN A 14 7.47 -8.01 -17.75
C GLN A 14 6.86 -7.42 -16.47
N ALA A 15 7.70 -6.99 -15.53
CA ALA A 15 7.26 -6.41 -14.26
C ALA A 15 6.48 -5.12 -14.47
N SER A 16 6.95 -4.22 -15.34
CA SER A 16 6.27 -2.95 -15.66
C SER A 16 4.83 -3.20 -16.09
N ASN A 17 4.61 -4.09 -17.07
CA ASN A 17 3.27 -4.38 -17.59
C ASN A 17 2.32 -4.92 -16.50
N MET A 18 2.83 -5.76 -15.58
CA MET A 18 2.04 -6.27 -14.47
C MET A 18 1.73 -5.17 -13.43
N GLN A 19 2.71 -4.32 -13.14
CA GLN A 19 2.57 -3.25 -12.15
C GLN A 19 1.48 -2.25 -12.56
N TRP A 20 1.44 -1.84 -13.83
CA TRP A 20 0.40 -0.94 -14.35
C TRP A 20 -1.00 -1.55 -14.25
N ALA A 21 -1.14 -2.86 -14.48
CA ALA A 21 -2.42 -3.55 -14.38
C ALA A 21 -2.94 -3.68 -12.93
N MET A 22 -2.06 -3.60 -11.93
CA MET A 22 -2.40 -3.78 -10.51
C MET A 22 -2.31 -2.49 -9.69
N ASN A 23 -2.03 -1.34 -10.31
CA ASN A 23 -1.84 -0.08 -9.62
C ASN A 23 -3.18 0.59 -9.26
N ASP A 24 -3.92 -0.02 -8.33
CA ASP A 24 -5.08 0.62 -7.70
C ASP A 24 -4.69 1.18 -6.32
N ASN A 25 -4.25 2.44 -6.31
CA ASN A 25 -3.90 3.16 -5.09
C ASN A 25 -5.03 4.08 -4.61
N ASN A 26 -6.28 3.83 -4.98
CA ASN A 26 -7.41 4.61 -4.47
C ASN A 26 -7.60 4.39 -2.97
N PRO A 27 -7.93 5.42 -2.18
CA PRO A 27 -8.20 5.27 -0.76
C PRO A 27 -9.27 4.22 -0.45
N ARG A 28 -9.04 3.39 0.58
CA ARG A 28 -9.97 2.32 0.97
C ARG A 28 -10.18 2.28 2.48
N LEU A 29 -11.44 2.15 2.88
CA LEU A 29 -11.82 1.90 4.28
C LEU A 29 -11.15 0.62 4.79
N ASN A 30 -10.71 0.63 6.05
CA ASN A 30 -9.84 -0.42 6.60
C ASN A 30 -10.36 -1.09 7.87
N GLY A 31 -11.60 -0.81 8.29
CA GLY A 31 -12.24 -1.41 9.47
C GLY A 31 -11.77 -0.88 10.81
N ILE A 32 -10.92 0.15 10.85
CA ILE A 32 -10.34 0.69 12.09
C ILE A 32 -11.09 1.97 12.47
N ALA A 33 -11.59 2.04 13.71
CA ALA A 33 -12.22 3.26 14.21
C ALA A 33 -11.19 4.37 14.50
N CYS A 34 -11.53 5.60 14.15
CA CYS A 34 -10.75 6.79 14.45
C CYS A 34 -10.76 7.05 15.97
N PRO A 35 -9.59 7.23 16.60
CA PRO A 35 -9.53 7.44 18.05
C PRO A 35 -10.05 8.82 18.48
N LYS A 36 -10.21 9.78 17.57
CA LYS A 36 -10.75 11.11 17.87
C LYS A 36 -12.27 11.20 17.77
N CYS A 37 -12.87 10.60 16.72
CA CYS A 37 -14.29 10.80 16.42
C CYS A 37 -15.09 9.51 16.18
N GLY A 38 -14.47 8.34 16.26
CA GLY A 38 -15.13 7.03 16.10
C GLY A 38 -15.45 6.61 14.67
N GLU A 39 -15.26 7.48 13.67
CA GLU A 39 -15.48 7.14 12.26
C GLU A 39 -14.47 6.12 11.75
N GLU A 40 -14.84 5.30 10.77
CA GLU A 40 -13.90 4.40 10.11
C GLU A 40 -12.76 5.17 9.40
N LEU A 41 -11.53 4.72 9.63
CA LEU A 41 -10.33 5.19 8.95
C LEU A 41 -10.20 4.56 7.57
N TYR A 42 -9.43 5.21 6.71
CA TYR A 42 -9.06 4.67 5.41
C TYR A 42 -7.55 4.63 5.22
N ASP A 43 -7.08 3.62 4.51
CA ASP A 43 -5.73 3.59 3.96
C ASP A 43 -5.66 4.63 2.85
N SER A 44 -4.96 5.73 3.10
CA SER A 44 -4.84 6.85 2.15
C SER A 44 -4.02 6.49 0.90
N ASN A 45 -3.09 5.55 1.07
CA ASN A 45 -2.21 5.06 0.01
C ASN A 45 -2.07 3.53 0.16
N PRO A 46 -3.09 2.73 -0.23
CA PRO A 46 -3.09 1.29 0.04
C PRO A 46 -1.93 0.52 -0.60
N MET A 47 -1.36 1.03 -1.70
CA MET A 47 -0.22 0.41 -2.37
C MET A 47 1.14 0.84 -1.79
N ILE A 48 1.15 1.77 -0.83
CA ILE A 48 2.38 2.26 -0.20
C ILE A 48 2.51 1.66 1.20
N THR A 49 3.64 0.99 1.43
CA THR A 49 4.05 0.48 2.74
C THR A 49 5.35 1.15 3.13
N LEU A 50 5.42 1.66 4.36
CA LEU A 50 6.63 2.28 4.88
C LEU A 50 7.72 1.23 5.08
N THR A 51 8.96 1.62 4.78
CA THR A 51 10.16 0.83 5.06
C THR A 51 10.53 0.91 6.55
N SER A 52 9.64 0.41 7.40
CA SER A 52 9.74 0.37 8.86
C SER A 52 9.72 -1.06 9.40
N MET A 53 10.01 -1.25 10.70
CA MET A 53 9.88 -2.54 11.39
C MET A 53 9.08 -2.37 12.69
N PRO A 54 7.82 -2.83 12.77
CA PRO A 54 7.06 -3.54 11.73
C PRO A 54 6.72 -2.62 10.54
N ALA A 55 6.41 -3.22 9.40
CA ALA A 55 5.94 -2.50 8.22
C ALA A 55 4.61 -1.79 8.53
N GLN A 56 4.42 -0.59 7.98
CA GLN A 56 3.28 0.28 8.31
C GLN A 56 2.62 0.88 7.07
N LYS A 57 1.32 1.20 7.18
CA LYS A 57 0.55 1.94 6.16
C LYS A 57 -0.07 3.19 6.75
N ASN A 58 -0.17 4.22 5.92
CA ASN A 58 -0.69 5.52 6.32
C ASN A 58 -2.22 5.56 6.31
N VAL A 59 -2.82 5.86 7.46
CA VAL A 59 -4.27 5.92 7.67
C VAL A 59 -4.74 7.33 7.98
N HIS A 60 -5.89 7.70 7.45
CA HIS A 60 -6.50 9.01 7.66
C HIS A 60 -7.97 8.85 8.07
N CYS A 61 -8.49 9.85 8.77
CA CYS A 61 -9.91 10.00 9.01
C CYS A 61 -10.54 10.92 7.96
N SER A 62 -11.75 10.61 7.49
CA SER A 62 -12.50 11.46 6.56
C SER A 62 -13.26 12.60 7.24
N LYS A 63 -13.49 12.50 8.56
CA LYS A 63 -14.32 13.44 9.33
C LYS A 63 -13.55 14.38 10.27
N CYS A 64 -12.29 14.08 10.58
CA CYS A 64 -11.45 14.95 11.41
C CYS A 64 -10.00 14.95 10.90
N ASP A 65 -9.14 15.69 11.57
CA ASP A 65 -7.72 15.88 11.25
C ASP A 65 -6.82 14.71 11.69
N TYR A 66 -7.38 13.57 12.09
CA TYR A 66 -6.58 12.42 12.52
C TYR A 66 -5.81 11.79 11.35
N VAL A 67 -4.50 11.67 11.55
CA VAL A 67 -3.56 10.94 10.69
C VAL A 67 -2.75 10.02 11.57
N GLY A 68 -2.49 8.80 11.10
CA GLY A 68 -1.69 7.82 11.84
C GLY A 68 -1.17 6.69 10.96
N TYR A 69 -0.67 5.65 11.62
CA TYR A 69 -0.13 4.47 10.95
C TYR A 69 -0.74 3.20 11.52
N ARG A 70 -1.14 2.27 10.65
CA ARG A 70 -1.46 0.88 11.03
C ARG A 70 -0.33 -0.04 10.63
N ILE A 71 -0.19 -1.16 11.33
CA ILE A 71 0.70 -2.25 10.88
C ILE A 71 0.14 -2.80 9.56
N ALA A 72 1.04 -3.03 8.59
CA ALA A 72 0.71 -3.41 7.21
C ALA A 72 0.04 -4.78 7.13
#